data_AF-A0A243AIM5-F1
#
_entry.id   AF-A0A243AIM5-F1
#
_cell.length_a   1.000
_cell.length_b   1.000
_cell.length_c   1.000
_cell.angle_alpha   90.00
_cell.angle_beta   90.00
_cell.angle_gamma   90.00
#
_symmetry.space_group_name_H-M   'P 1'
#
loop_
_entity.id
_entity.type
_entity.pdbx_description
1 polymer ?
#
loop_
_entity_poly.entity_id
_entity_poly.type
_entity_poly.pdbx_seq_one_letter_code
_entity_poly.pdbx_strand_id
1 'polypeptide(L)'
;MGWFTKKIGKFKNSIQTDYDTLGVIIHFTPIAIYLYTCDEYIETFDSALTFETENGNQVEIGGTFISLEVDANFRMDDIIFDYKLKESNLPIVELKAYV
;
A
#
# COMPACT_ATOMS: atom_id res chain seq x y z
N MET A 1 13.33 0.48 -20.17
CA MET A 1 11.99 0.75 -20.74
C MET A 1 11.12 -0.48 -20.53
N GLY A 2 10.00 -0.31 -19.81
CA GLY A 2 8.89 -1.25 -19.66
C GLY A 2 9.11 -2.44 -18.72
N TRP A 3 8.84 -2.30 -17.42
CA TRP A 3 8.88 -3.41 -16.44
C TRP A 3 7.50 -3.91 -15.97
N PHE A 4 6.41 -3.53 -16.63
CA PHE A 4 5.07 -4.01 -16.30
C PHE A 4 4.73 -5.31 -17.03
N THR A 5 5.25 -6.43 -16.54
CA THR A 5 4.72 -7.76 -16.92
C THR A 5 3.50 -8.07 -16.07
N LYS A 6 2.32 -7.83 -16.66
CA LYS A 6 0.99 -8.21 -16.17
C LYS A 6 0.94 -9.72 -15.90
N LYS A 7 1.06 -10.15 -14.62
CA LYS A 7 0.68 -11.51 -14.22
C LYS A 7 -0.78 -11.49 -13.80
N ILE A 8 -1.66 -11.89 -14.71
CA ILE A 8 -3.05 -12.26 -14.40
C ILE A 8 -3.00 -13.57 -13.61
N GLY A 9 -3.03 -13.44 -12.28
CA GLY A 9 -3.33 -14.52 -11.36
C GLY A 9 -4.84 -14.57 -11.14
N LYS A 10 -5.51 -15.57 -11.72
CA LYS A 10 -6.85 -15.97 -11.28
C LYS A 10 -6.77 -16.37 -9.81
N PHE A 11 -7.43 -15.70 -8.87
CA PHE A 11 -8.03 -16.37 -7.70
C PHE A 11 -9.10 -15.50 -6.99
N LYS A 12 -10.25 -16.15 -6.79
CA LYS A 12 -11.41 -15.84 -5.90
C LYS A 12 -12.35 -14.66 -6.24
N ASN A 13 -13.51 -15.08 -6.80
CA ASN A 13 -14.79 -14.45 -6.57
C ASN A 13 -15.08 -14.38 -5.05
N SER A 14 -15.04 -13.18 -4.47
CA SER A 14 -15.78 -12.88 -3.23
C SER A 14 -16.32 -11.46 -3.34
N ILE A 15 -17.63 -11.38 -3.59
CA ILE A 15 -18.57 -10.32 -3.20
C ILE A 15 -17.88 -8.97 -2.92
N GLN A 16 -17.64 -8.20 -3.98
CA GLN A 16 -17.20 -6.82 -3.89
C GLN A 16 -18.44 -5.99 -3.49
N THR A 17 -18.63 -5.82 -2.19
CA THR A 17 -19.51 -4.77 -1.66
C THR A 17 -18.93 -3.41 -2.03
N ASP A 18 -19.78 -2.50 -2.50
CA ASP A 18 -19.52 -1.11 -2.95
C ASP A 18 -18.81 -0.24 -1.88
N TYR A 19 -17.54 -0.53 -1.59
CA TYR A 19 -16.63 0.41 -0.96
C TYR A 19 -15.41 0.47 -1.85
N ASP A 20 -15.20 1.61 -2.51
CA ASP A 20 -14.00 1.87 -3.28
C ASP A 20 -12.80 1.66 -2.33
N THR A 21 -12.02 0.60 -2.51
CA THR A 21 -10.75 0.41 -1.80
C THR A 21 -9.64 1.11 -2.58
N LEU A 22 -8.69 1.70 -1.88
CA LEU A 22 -7.55 2.41 -2.43
C LEU A 22 -6.26 1.70 -2.04
N GLY A 23 -5.20 1.93 -2.81
CA GLY A 23 -3.86 1.47 -2.49
C GLY A 23 -3.05 2.56 -1.81
N VAL A 24 -2.30 2.20 -0.77
CA VAL A 24 -1.24 3.05 -0.22
C VAL A 24 0.09 2.31 -0.22
N ILE A 25 1.12 2.93 -0.76
CA ILE A 25 2.48 2.38 -0.73
C ILE A 25 3.34 3.24 0.20
N ILE A 26 3.91 2.60 1.21
CA ILE A 26 4.96 3.16 2.06
C ILE A 26 6.31 2.74 1.49
N HIS A 27 7.16 3.71 1.17
CA HIS A 27 8.50 3.47 0.64
C HIS A 27 9.55 4.07 1.56
N PHE A 28 10.36 3.20 2.15
CA PHE A 28 11.45 3.55 3.04
C PHE A 28 12.72 3.84 2.23
N THR A 29 13.24 5.05 2.34
CA THR A 29 14.55 5.41 1.79
C THR A 29 15.46 5.92 2.91
N PRO A 30 16.78 5.98 2.70
CA PRO A 30 17.70 6.55 3.69
C PRO A 30 17.46 8.04 4.02
N ILE A 31 16.73 8.78 3.16
CA ILE A 31 16.57 10.23 3.26
C ILE A 31 15.16 10.68 3.68
N ALA A 32 14.15 9.86 3.41
CA ALA A 32 12.74 10.17 3.62
C ALA A 32 11.88 8.91 3.57
N ILE A 33 10.67 8.99 4.11
CA ILE A 33 9.62 8.00 3.90
C ILE A 33 8.61 8.60 2.92
N TYR A 34 8.37 7.93 1.81
CA TYR A 34 7.39 8.36 0.81
C TYR A 34 6.09 7.57 0.97
N LEU A 35 4.97 8.28 0.98
CA LEU A 35 3.64 7.70 1.05
C LEU A 35 2.92 7.99 -0.27
N TYR A 36 2.64 6.95 -1.05
CA TYR A 36 1.93 7.06 -2.32
C TYR A 36 0.48 6.63 -2.12
N THR A 37 -0.48 7.45 -2.53
CA THR A 37 -1.88 7.02 -2.68
C THR A 37 -2.13 6.66 -4.14
N CYS A 38 -2.71 5.48 -4.36
CA CYS A 38 -3.05 4.90 -5.65
C CYS A 38 -4.55 4.59 -5.70
N ASP A 39 -5.13 4.64 -6.91
CA ASP A 39 -6.55 4.39 -7.13
C ASP A 39 -6.96 2.92 -6.85
N GLU A 40 -6.00 2.00 -6.88
CA GLU A 40 -6.21 0.58 -6.60
C GLU A 40 -5.05 0.04 -5.76
N TYR A 41 -5.33 -1.03 -4.99
CA TYR A 41 -4.30 -1.81 -4.31
C TYR A 41 -3.39 -2.53 -5.32
N ILE A 42 -2.08 -2.50 -5.08
CA ILE A 42 -1.09 -3.06 -6.01
C ILE A 42 -0.33 -4.19 -5.30
N GLU A 43 -0.62 -5.43 -5.70
CA GLU A 43 0.17 -6.63 -5.36
C GLU A 43 1.32 -6.75 -6.38
N THR A 44 2.55 -6.42 -6.00
CA THR A 44 3.65 -6.34 -6.99
C THR A 44 5.02 -6.77 -6.51
N PHE A 45 5.20 -7.08 -5.23
CA PHE A 45 6.54 -7.29 -4.70
C PHE A 45 6.92 -8.78 -4.77
N ASP A 46 7.76 -9.12 -5.76
CA ASP A 46 8.29 -10.48 -5.90
C ASP A 46 9.07 -10.85 -4.61
N SER A 47 8.68 -11.95 -3.96
CA SER A 47 9.17 -12.40 -2.63
C SER A 47 8.68 -11.60 -1.41
N ALA A 48 7.57 -10.87 -1.50
CA ALA A 48 7.00 -10.21 -0.34
C ALA A 48 6.24 -11.14 0.61
N LEU A 49 6.14 -10.66 1.86
CA LEU A 49 5.30 -11.26 2.88
C LEU A 49 3.92 -10.61 2.85
N THR A 50 2.89 -11.39 2.53
CA THR A 50 1.50 -10.93 2.49
C THR A 50 0.77 -11.33 3.77
N PHE A 51 0.02 -10.39 4.33
CA PHE A 51 -0.82 -10.56 5.51
C PHE A 51 -2.18 -9.92 5.29
N GLU A 52 -3.17 -10.38 6.04
CA GLU A 52 -4.52 -9.81 6.10
C GLU A 52 -4.69 -9.14 7.46
N THR A 53 -5.20 -7.91 7.47
CA THR A 53 -5.49 -7.17 8.71
C THR A 53 -6.79 -7.69 9.35
N GLU A 54 -7.06 -7.29 10.59
CA GLU A 54 -8.30 -7.66 11.30
C GLU A 54 -9.57 -7.19 10.57
N ASN A 55 -9.46 -6.18 9.71
CA ASN A 55 -10.56 -5.64 8.91
C ASN A 55 -10.74 -6.34 7.55
N GLY A 56 -9.87 -7.30 7.21
CA GLY A 56 -9.87 -7.99 5.92
C GLY A 56 -9.03 -7.32 4.84
N ASN A 57 -8.39 -6.18 5.14
CA ASN A 57 -7.56 -5.47 4.17
C ASN A 57 -6.21 -6.17 3.98
N GLN A 58 -5.71 -6.19 2.75
CA GLN A 58 -4.41 -6.78 2.44
C GLN A 58 -3.23 -5.85 2.75
N VAL A 59 -2.14 -6.47 3.23
CA VAL A 59 -0.85 -5.82 3.47
C VAL A 59 0.26 -6.67 2.86
N GLU A 60 1.11 -6.07 2.04
CA GLU A 60 2.24 -6.73 1.41
C GLU A 60 3.55 -6.02 1.80
N ILE A 61 4.49 -6.73 2.41
CA ILE A 61 5.80 -6.20 2.85
C ILE A 61 6.90 -6.76 1.94
N GLY A 62 7.57 -5.89 1.19
CA GLY A 62 8.62 -6.25 0.24
C GLY A 62 9.83 -5.32 0.35
N GLY A 63 10.94 -5.81 0.92
CA GLY A 63 12.21 -5.07 0.97
C GLY A 63 12.08 -3.69 1.63
N THR A 64 12.10 -2.63 0.82
CA THR A 64 11.94 -1.23 1.25
C THR A 64 10.51 -0.69 1.11
N PHE A 65 9.55 -1.54 0.76
CA PHE A 65 8.17 -1.15 0.49
C PHE A 65 7.18 -1.91 1.37
N ILE A 66 6.08 -1.23 1.71
CA ILE A 66 4.87 -1.82 2.25
C ILE A 66 3.71 -1.35 1.39
N SER A 67 2.98 -2.25 0.75
CA SER A 67 1.71 -1.97 0.06
C SER A 67 0.55 -2.28 0.99
N LEU A 68 -0.42 -1.38 1.05
CA LEU A 68 -1.57 -1.40 1.93
C LEU A 68 -2.84 -1.25 1.11
N GLU A 69 -3.81 -2.12 1.34
CA GLU A 69 -5.19 -1.89 0.94
C GLU A 69 -5.89 -1.10 2.05
N VAL A 70 -6.56 -0.02 1.68
CA VAL A 70 -7.25 0.86 2.63
C VAL A 70 -8.62 1.25 2.08
N ASP A 71 -9.56 1.58 2.97
CA ASP A 71 -10.88 2.08 2.58
C ASP A 71 -10.78 3.48 1.94
N ALA A 72 -11.64 3.85 0.99
CA ALA A 72 -11.62 5.19 0.36
C ALA A 72 -11.71 6.38 1.35
N ASN A 73 -12.24 6.16 2.56
CA ASN A 73 -12.35 7.18 3.59
C ASN A 73 -11.13 7.26 4.53
N PHE A 74 -10.04 6.55 4.24
CA PHE A 74 -8.85 6.52 5.08
C PHE A 74 -8.22 7.91 5.26
N ARG A 75 -7.51 8.09 6.37
CA ARG A 75 -6.67 9.27 6.59
C ARG A 75 -5.21 8.87 6.59
N MET A 76 -4.38 9.67 5.92
CA MET A 76 -2.93 9.44 5.89
C MET A 76 -2.30 9.52 7.29
N ASP A 77 -2.86 10.37 8.17
CA ASP A 77 -2.46 10.45 9.58
C ASP A 77 -2.55 9.11 10.31
N ASP A 78 -3.59 8.32 10.01
CA ASP A 78 -3.84 7.03 10.66
C ASP A 78 -2.75 6.04 10.24
N ILE A 79 -2.40 6.01 8.95
CA ILE A 79 -1.28 5.20 8.42
C ILE A 79 0.05 5.61 9.07
N ILE A 80 0.32 6.92 9.17
CA ILE A 80 1.55 7.42 9.79
C ILE A 80 1.65 7.01 11.26
N PHE A 81 0.52 7.00 11.97
CA PHE A 81 0.43 6.61 13.37
C PHE A 81 0.56 5.10 13.56
N ASP A 82 -0.26 4.30 12.87
CA ASP A 82 -0.34 2.84 13.01
C ASP A 82 0.98 2.17 12.62
N TYR A 83 1.63 2.66 11.56
CA TYR A 83 2.93 2.17 11.11
C TYR A 83 4.11 2.85 11.80
N LYS A 84 3.86 3.71 12.80
CA LYS A 84 4.89 4.37 13.61
C LYS A 84 5.96 5.09 12.79
N LEU A 85 5.59 5.67 11.65
CA LEU A 85 6.54 6.21 10.69
C LEU A 85 7.36 7.37 11.26
N LYS A 86 6.79 8.12 12.22
CA LYS A 86 7.48 9.20 12.93
C LYS A 86 8.63 8.71 13.82
N GLU A 87 8.62 7.45 14.26
CA GLU A 87 9.72 6.88 15.07
C GLU A 87 11.01 6.71 14.26
N SER A 88 10.93 6.67 12.92
CA SER A 88 12.10 6.57 12.04
C SER A 88 12.93 7.85 11.96
N ASN A 89 12.45 8.97 12.51
CA ASN A 89 13.13 10.28 12.50
C ASN A 89 13.50 10.77 11.08
N LEU A 90 12.78 10.31 10.06
CA LEU A 90 12.92 10.73 8.67
C LEU A 90 11.77 11.66 8.28
N PRO A 91 11.99 12.61 7.36
CA PRO A 91 10.90 13.39 6.80
C PRO A 91 9.92 12.46 6.08
N ILE A 92 8.63 12.69 6.28
CA ILE A 92 7.54 11.98 5.62
C ILE A 92 7.04 12.86 4.48
N VAL A 93 7.00 12.31 3.27
CA VAL A 93 6.57 13.01 2.05
C VAL A 93 5.38 12.28 1.47
N GLU A 94 4.23 12.97 1.47
CA GLU A 94 3.00 12.46 0.89
C GLU A 94 2.93 12.80 -0.61
N LEU A 95 2.67 11.79 -1.43
CA LEU A 95 2.59 11.88 -2.88
C LEU A 95 1.24 11.31 -3.33
N LYS A 96 0.44 12.17 -3.92
CA LYS A 96 -0.86 11.81 -4.49
C LYS A 96 -0.66 11.38 -5.94
N ALA A 97 -0.65 10.07 -6.20
CA ALA A 97 -0.52 9.49 -7.52
C ALA A 97 -1.90 9.08 -8.04
N TYR A 98 -2.78 10.06 -8.23
CA TYR A 98 -4.03 9.86 -8.99
C TYR A 98 -3.69 9.83 -10.47
N VAL A 99 -4.17 8.83 -11.21
CA VAL A 99 -4.03 8.78 -12.68
C VAL A 99 -5.15 9.58 -13.35
#